data_AF-A0A947TPK8-F1
#
_entry.id   AF-A0A947TPK8-F1
#
_cell.length_a   1.000
_cell.length_b   1.000
_cell.length_c   1.000
_cell.angle_alpha   90.00
_cell.angle_beta   90.00
_cell.angle_gamma   90.00
#
_symmetry.space_group_name_H-M   'P 1'
#
loop_
_entity.id
_entity.type
_entity.pdbx_description
1 polymer ?
#
loop_
_entity_poly.entity_id
_entity_poly.type
_entity_poly.pdbx_seq_one_letter_code
_entity_poly.pdbx_strand_id
1 'polypeptide(L)'
;MILSRLTLALAALFAAQPVFAAEPFVVKDIRVEGIQRTEAGTVFSYLPVKVGDMMTDEKTAAAIKALYATGFFRDVRLEARDGVVIVTVEERPSIAKITLTGIKEFSEDDLKKGLKETGLAEGRVLDRSLLDKAEQELQRQYFNRGKYAVEIKSTLTPLERNRVAVQFDVVEGNSAKLQ
;
A
#
# COMPACT_ATOMS: atom_id res chain seq x y z
N MET A 1 16.16 -31.29 -46.19
CA MET A 1 15.60 -31.06 -44.84
C MET A 1 16.63 -30.57 -43.79
N ILE A 2 17.94 -30.71 -44.01
CA ILE A 2 18.96 -30.30 -43.01
C ILE A 2 19.27 -28.79 -43.07
N LEU A 3 19.19 -28.16 -44.25
CA LEU A 3 19.47 -26.73 -44.45
C LEU A 3 18.44 -25.79 -43.77
N SER A 4 17.17 -26.18 -43.68
CA SER A 4 16.08 -25.39 -43.06
C SER A 4 16.14 -25.36 -41.53
N ARG A 5 16.78 -26.36 -40.90
CA ARG A 5 16.98 -26.40 -39.44
C ARG A 5 18.15 -25.53 -39.00
N LEU A 6 19.15 -25.32 -39.87
CA LEU A 6 20.30 -24.45 -39.58
C LEU A 6 19.90 -22.96 -39.57
N THR A 7 19.01 -22.56 -40.48
CA THR A 7 18.48 -21.18 -40.55
C THR A 7 17.61 -20.81 -39.35
N LEU A 8 16.91 -21.77 -38.73
CA LEU A 8 16.08 -21.52 -37.55
C LEU A 8 16.93 -21.29 -36.29
N ALA A 9 18.08 -21.97 -36.17
CA ALA A 9 19.00 -21.82 -35.05
C ALA A 9 19.74 -20.47 -35.06
N LEU A 10 20.03 -19.92 -36.25
CA LEU A 10 20.70 -18.62 -36.39
C LEU A 10 19.76 -17.44 -36.07
N ALA A 11 18.45 -17.58 -36.32
CA ALA A 11 17.46 -16.56 -35.98
C ALA A 11 17.19 -16.44 -34.47
N ALA A 12 17.34 -17.53 -33.71
CA ALA A 12 17.19 -17.51 -32.25
C ALA A 12 18.34 -16.77 -31.53
N LEU A 13 19.53 -16.70 -32.13
CA LEU A 13 20.68 -16.01 -31.55
C LEU A 13 20.56 -14.48 -31.62
N PHE A 14 19.74 -13.94 -32.53
CA PHE A 14 19.53 -12.50 -32.71
C PHE A 14 18.41 -11.92 -31.81
N ALA A 15 17.68 -12.77 -31.09
CA ALA A 15 16.61 -12.35 -30.19
C ALA A 15 17.09 -12.07 -28.75
N ALA A 16 18.36 -12.29 -28.44
CA ALA A 16 18.96 -11.92 -27.17
C ALA A 16 19.25 -10.42 -27.15
N GLN A 17 18.22 -9.61 -26.89
CA GLN A 17 18.38 -8.21 -26.55
C GLN A 17 19.22 -8.14 -25.25
N PRO A 18 20.28 -7.31 -25.19
CA PRO A 18 21.01 -7.11 -23.95
C PRO A 18 20.05 -6.52 -22.91
N VAL A 19 19.90 -7.20 -21.77
CA VAL A 19 19.24 -6.63 -20.60
C VAL A 19 20.22 -5.60 -20.03
N PHE A 20 19.88 -4.31 -20.15
CA PHE A 20 20.62 -3.23 -19.50
C PHE A 20 20.37 -3.30 -17.99
N ALA A 21 21.22 -4.03 -17.29
CA ALA A 21 21.38 -3.89 -15.84
C ALA A 21 22.06 -2.55 -15.55
N ALA A 22 21.63 -1.84 -14.50
CA ALA A 22 22.30 -0.59 -14.15
C ALA A 22 23.71 -0.93 -13.65
N GLU A 23 24.73 -0.27 -14.21
CA GLU A 23 26.11 -0.49 -13.77
C GLU A 23 26.24 -0.11 -12.28
N PRO A 24 26.88 -0.97 -11.46
CA PRO A 24 27.14 -0.63 -10.07
C PRO A 24 27.90 0.69 -9.94
N PHE A 25 27.41 1.57 -9.07
CA PHE A 25 28.03 2.88 -8.85
C PHE A 25 28.14 3.19 -7.36
N VAL A 26 29.06 4.08 -6.99
CA VAL A 26 29.20 4.54 -5.60
C VAL A 26 28.21 5.67 -5.34
N VAL A 27 27.40 5.52 -4.28
CA VAL A 27 26.44 6.54 -3.86
C VAL A 27 27.19 7.75 -3.32
N LYS A 28 27.05 8.90 -3.99
CA LYS A 28 27.64 10.18 -3.58
C LYS A 28 26.70 10.99 -2.68
N ASP A 29 25.40 10.88 -2.91
CA ASP A 29 24.37 11.62 -2.20
C ASP A 29 23.03 10.86 -2.29
N ILE A 30 22.14 11.05 -1.32
CA ILE A 30 20.78 10.50 -1.32
C ILE A 30 19.79 11.63 -1.06
N ARG A 31 18.86 11.82 -1.99
CA ARG A 31 17.79 12.83 -1.90
C ARG A 31 16.46 12.15 -1.73
N VAL A 32 15.59 12.73 -0.90
CA VAL A 32 14.24 12.22 -0.64
C VAL A 32 13.23 13.27 -1.10
N GLU A 33 12.26 12.83 -1.88
CA GLU A 33 11.19 13.67 -2.44
C GLU A 33 9.82 13.08 -2.14
N GLY A 34 8.79 13.93 -2.04
CA GLY A 34 7.39 13.51 -1.86
C GLY A 34 6.97 13.21 -0.42
N ILE A 35 7.87 13.33 0.54
CA ILE A 35 7.53 13.34 1.98
C ILE A 35 6.66 14.56 2.32
N GLN A 36 5.71 14.36 3.21
CA GLN A 36 4.80 15.42 3.69
C GLN A 36 4.79 15.51 5.21
N ARG A 37 4.60 14.38 5.89
CA ARG A 37 4.59 14.31 7.36
C ARG A 37 5.80 13.58 7.92
N THR A 38 6.42 12.71 7.12
CA THR A 38 7.60 11.94 7.51
C THR A 38 8.84 12.79 7.33
N GLU A 39 9.76 12.72 8.28
CA GLU A 39 11.04 13.40 8.15
C GLU A 39 11.99 12.59 7.26
N ALA A 40 12.86 13.28 6.50
CA ALA A 40 13.85 12.61 5.66
C ALA A 40 14.78 11.69 6.47
N GLY A 41 15.12 12.06 7.71
CA GLY A 41 15.91 11.23 8.63
C GLY A 41 15.28 9.86 8.90
N THR A 42 13.96 9.80 8.99
CA THR A 42 13.23 8.54 9.16
C THR A 42 13.35 7.68 7.90
N VAL A 43 13.23 8.26 6.70
CA VAL A 43 13.43 7.52 5.44
C VAL A 43 14.84 6.95 5.36
N PHE A 44 15.86 7.75 5.69
CA PHE A 44 17.25 7.29 5.70
C PHE A 44 17.49 6.14 6.67
N SER A 45 16.79 6.11 7.81
CA SER A 45 16.93 5.04 8.81
C SER A 45 16.44 3.66 8.31
N TYR A 46 15.57 3.64 7.29
CA TYR A 46 15.03 2.41 6.71
C TYR A 46 15.77 1.93 5.46
N LEU A 47 16.63 2.77 4.87
CA LEU A 47 17.38 2.39 3.69
C LEU A 47 18.53 1.44 4.06
N PRO A 48 18.70 0.31 3.35
CA PRO A 48 19.82 -0.60 3.54
C PRO A 48 21.12 -0.10 2.89
N VAL A 49 21.14 1.16 2.41
CA VAL A 49 22.25 1.79 1.71
C VAL A 49 22.51 3.18 2.29
N LYS A 50 23.78 3.56 2.32
CA LYS A 50 24.25 4.87 2.78
C LYS A 50 25.13 5.53 1.72
N VAL A 51 25.37 6.83 1.90
CA VAL A 51 26.38 7.55 1.12
C VAL A 51 27.74 6.87 1.31
N GLY A 52 28.43 6.61 0.21
CA GLY A 52 29.69 5.86 0.15
C GLY A 52 29.52 4.37 -0.18
N ASP A 53 28.31 3.82 -0.08
CA ASP A 53 28.08 2.43 -0.44
C ASP A 53 28.03 2.23 -1.96
N MET A 54 28.38 1.03 -2.41
CA MET A 54 28.10 0.59 -3.78
C MET A 54 26.61 0.30 -3.93
N MET A 55 25.95 0.99 -4.85
CA MET A 55 24.59 0.74 -5.28
C MET A 55 24.59 -0.31 -6.38
N THR A 56 23.75 -1.32 -6.24
CA THR A 56 23.52 -2.40 -7.21
C THR A 56 22.02 -2.56 -7.41
N ASP A 57 21.59 -3.21 -8.50
CA ASP A 57 20.17 -3.48 -8.75
C ASP A 57 19.50 -4.24 -7.59
N GLU A 58 20.24 -5.16 -6.97
CA GLU A 58 19.79 -5.90 -5.78
C GLU A 58 19.53 -4.97 -4.59
N LYS A 59 20.42 -4.00 -4.35
CA LYS A 59 20.26 -3.01 -3.29
C LYS A 59 19.14 -2.01 -3.59
N THR A 60 18.95 -1.65 -4.85
CA THR A 60 17.79 -0.85 -5.30
C THR A 60 16.48 -1.58 -4.96
N ALA A 61 16.36 -2.85 -5.33
CA ALA A 61 15.18 -3.66 -5.04
C ALA A 61 14.97 -3.86 -3.53
N ALA A 62 16.06 -4.10 -2.78
CA ALA A 62 16.01 -4.22 -1.34
C ALA A 62 15.56 -2.92 -0.65
N ALA A 63 16.04 -1.76 -1.12
CA ALA A 63 15.65 -0.46 -0.60
C ALA A 63 14.15 -0.17 -0.85
N ILE A 64 13.67 -0.41 -2.07
CA ILE A 64 12.24 -0.30 -2.41
C ILE A 64 11.41 -1.19 -1.47
N LYS A 65 11.79 -2.46 -1.33
CA LYS A 65 11.09 -3.42 -0.47
C LYS A 65 11.11 -3.01 1.00
N ALA A 66 12.23 -2.51 1.50
CA ALA A 66 12.37 -2.05 2.88
C ALA A 66 11.42 -0.88 3.17
N LEU A 67 11.34 0.10 2.26
CA LEU A 67 10.44 1.24 2.40
C LEU A 67 8.96 0.82 2.33
N TYR A 68 8.58 -0.06 1.40
CA TYR A 68 7.21 -0.61 1.37
C TYR A 68 6.85 -1.39 2.64
N ALA A 69 7.80 -2.16 3.19
CA ALA A 69 7.58 -2.96 4.40
C ALA A 69 7.29 -2.11 5.65
N THR A 70 7.65 -0.82 5.66
CA THR A 70 7.27 0.11 6.73
C THR A 70 5.76 0.34 6.81
N GLY A 71 5.05 0.18 5.69
CA GLY A 71 3.63 0.50 5.57
C GLY A 71 3.32 2.01 5.55
N PHE A 72 4.33 2.89 5.49
CA PHE A 72 4.11 4.35 5.44
C PHE A 72 3.89 4.88 4.03
N PHE A 73 4.36 4.18 3.01
CA PHE A 73 4.32 4.62 1.63
C PHE A 73 3.40 3.75 0.78
N ARG A 74 2.67 4.36 -0.14
CA ARG A 74 1.84 3.67 -1.14
C ARG A 74 2.57 3.50 -2.47
N ASP A 75 3.50 4.39 -2.76
CA ASP A 75 4.40 4.30 -3.90
C ASP A 75 5.82 4.69 -3.48
N VAL A 76 6.81 4.01 -4.07
CA VAL A 76 8.24 4.22 -3.83
C VAL A 76 8.95 4.01 -5.14
N ARG A 77 9.67 5.04 -5.58
CA ARG A 77 10.53 5.01 -6.78
C ARG A 77 11.94 5.44 -6.42
N LEU A 78 12.91 4.70 -6.93
CA LEU A 78 14.32 5.04 -6.83
C LEU A 78 14.86 5.33 -8.23
N GLU A 79 15.50 6.48 -8.37
CA GLU A 79 16.20 6.88 -9.58
C GLU A 79 17.66 7.20 -9.23
N ALA A 80 18.58 6.91 -10.15
CA ALA A 80 19.99 7.19 -9.98
C ALA A 80 20.48 8.08 -11.12
N ARG A 81 21.12 9.20 -10.77
CA ARG A 81 21.73 10.12 -11.75
C ARG A 81 23.05 10.66 -11.21
N ASP A 82 24.12 10.50 -11.97
CA ASP A 82 25.48 11.01 -11.67
C ASP A 82 26.06 10.57 -10.29
N GLY A 83 25.57 9.45 -9.76
CA GLY A 83 25.92 8.93 -8.42
C GLY A 83 25.02 9.44 -7.28
N VAL A 84 24.00 10.23 -7.58
CA VAL A 84 22.96 10.65 -6.62
C VAL A 84 21.76 9.72 -6.73
N VAL A 85 21.32 9.18 -5.59
CA VAL A 85 20.09 8.37 -5.51
C VAL A 85 18.93 9.28 -5.10
N ILE A 86 17.91 9.36 -5.94
CA ILE A 86 16.68 10.10 -5.68
C ILE A 86 15.61 9.09 -5.28
N VAL A 87 15.13 9.22 -4.05
CA VAL A 87 14.09 8.38 -3.45
C VAL A 87 12.80 9.20 -3.46
N THR A 88 11.96 8.98 -4.46
CA THR A 88 10.64 9.59 -4.54
C THR A 88 9.64 8.68 -3.85
N VAL A 89 8.93 9.19 -2.86
CA VAL A 89 7.93 8.45 -2.11
C VAL A 89 6.57 9.13 -2.16
N GLU A 90 5.52 8.33 -2.10
CA GLU A 90 4.17 8.82 -1.88
C GLU A 90 3.62 8.25 -0.57
N GLU A 91 3.47 9.12 0.42
CA GLU A 91 2.97 8.74 1.75
C GLU A 91 1.51 8.26 1.71
N ARG A 92 1.22 7.21 2.47
CA ARG A 92 -0.15 6.79 2.75
C ARG A 92 -0.84 7.83 3.63
N PRO A 93 -2.12 8.14 3.36
CA PRO A 93 -2.86 9.09 4.17
C PRO A 93 -3.13 8.51 5.56
N SER A 94 -3.23 9.40 6.55
CA SER A 94 -3.70 9.02 7.88
C SER A 94 -5.22 9.16 8.02
N ILE A 95 -5.83 8.26 8.79
CA ILE A 95 -7.26 8.25 9.04
C ILE A 95 -7.59 9.40 9.99
N ALA A 96 -8.29 10.42 9.50
CA ALA A 96 -8.68 11.57 10.32
C ALA A 96 -9.94 11.31 11.15
N LYS A 97 -10.90 10.60 10.56
CA LYS A 97 -12.20 10.32 11.18
C LYS A 97 -12.79 9.05 10.59
N ILE A 98 -13.47 8.27 11.42
CA ILE A 98 -14.32 7.15 11.00
C ILE A 98 -15.76 7.48 11.35
N THR A 99 -16.64 7.46 10.36
CA THR A 99 -18.08 7.73 10.53
C THR A 99 -18.88 6.51 10.08
N LEU A 100 -19.87 6.11 10.87
CA LEU A 100 -20.80 5.03 10.55
C LEU A 100 -22.19 5.62 10.38
N THR A 101 -22.87 5.33 9.27
CA THR A 101 -24.23 5.78 9.00
C THR A 101 -25.16 4.58 8.82
N GLY A 102 -26.45 4.76 9.10
CA GLY A 102 -27.45 3.70 8.94
C GLY A 102 -27.41 2.60 10.01
N ILE A 103 -26.55 2.74 11.02
CA ILE A 103 -26.48 1.84 12.18
C ILE A 103 -27.67 2.09 13.12
N LYS A 104 -28.40 1.03 13.46
CA LYS A 104 -29.54 1.05 14.39
C LYS A 104 -29.45 -0.07 15.42
N GLU A 105 -28.87 -1.21 15.04
CA GLU A 105 -28.73 -2.39 15.91
C GLU A 105 -27.58 -2.27 16.92
N PHE A 106 -26.54 -1.49 16.61
CA PHE A 106 -25.34 -1.32 17.43
C PHE A 106 -25.08 0.13 17.80
N SER A 107 -24.38 0.34 18.91
CA SER A 107 -23.78 1.64 19.22
C SER A 107 -22.58 1.90 18.29
N GLU A 108 -22.35 3.17 17.94
CA GLU A 108 -21.21 3.56 17.11
C GLU A 108 -19.88 3.16 17.78
N ASP A 109 -19.79 3.28 19.11
CA ASP A 109 -18.60 2.95 19.87
C ASP A 109 -18.24 1.46 19.82
N ASP A 110 -19.23 0.57 19.85
CA ASP A 110 -18.98 -0.88 19.81
C ASP A 110 -18.48 -1.32 18.43
N LEU A 111 -19.06 -0.76 17.35
CA LEU A 111 -18.56 -1.01 16.00
C LEU A 111 -17.14 -0.45 15.81
N LYS A 112 -16.86 0.76 16.35
CA LYS A 112 -15.51 1.35 16.33
C LYS A 112 -14.49 0.51 17.08
N LYS A 113 -14.86 -0.15 18.18
CA LYS A 113 -13.96 -1.09 18.87
C LYS A 113 -13.59 -2.27 17.96
N GLY A 114 -14.57 -2.86 17.27
CA GLY A 114 -14.31 -3.93 16.29
C GLY A 114 -13.40 -3.48 15.15
N LEU A 115 -13.62 -2.28 14.61
CA LEU A 115 -12.75 -1.69 13.58
C LEU A 115 -11.31 -1.47 14.08
N LYS A 116 -11.16 -1.06 15.35
CA LYS A 116 -9.83 -0.88 15.94
C LYS A 116 -9.06 -2.20 16.03
N GLU A 117 -9.73 -3.32 16.26
CA GLU A 117 -9.12 -4.66 16.29
C GLU A 117 -8.61 -5.09 14.91
N THR A 118 -9.21 -4.61 13.82
CA THR A 118 -8.70 -4.84 12.45
C THR A 118 -7.54 -3.91 12.07
N GLY A 119 -7.16 -2.99 12.96
CA GLY A 119 -6.13 -1.97 12.71
C GLY A 119 -6.67 -0.68 12.08
N LEU A 120 -7.98 -0.60 11.81
CA LEU A 120 -8.63 0.59 11.26
C LEU A 120 -9.08 1.51 12.40
N ALA A 121 -8.26 2.52 12.69
CA ALA A 121 -8.55 3.49 13.75
C ALA A 121 -8.10 4.90 13.38
N GLU A 122 -8.75 5.90 13.95
CA GLU A 122 -8.36 7.30 13.81
C GLU A 122 -6.90 7.51 14.27
N GLY A 123 -6.17 8.32 13.52
CA GLY A 123 -4.73 8.57 13.71
C GLY A 123 -3.80 7.51 13.11
N ARG A 124 -4.30 6.34 12.70
CA ARG A 124 -3.49 5.31 12.02
C ARG A 124 -3.33 5.62 10.54
N VAL A 125 -2.28 5.06 9.94
CA VAL A 125 -2.09 5.08 8.48
C VAL A 125 -3.16 4.21 7.83
N LEU A 126 -3.80 4.72 6.77
CA LEU A 126 -4.78 3.95 6.02
C LEU A 126 -4.06 2.94 5.13
N ASP A 127 -4.36 1.67 5.35
CA ASP A 127 -4.08 0.59 4.40
C ASP A 127 -5.41 0.16 3.76
N ARG A 128 -5.49 0.23 2.42
CA ARG A 128 -6.69 -0.16 1.68
C ARG A 128 -7.07 -1.62 1.93
N SER A 129 -6.10 -2.51 2.16
CA SER A 129 -6.38 -3.92 2.48
C SER A 129 -7.05 -4.12 3.83
N LEU A 130 -7.00 -3.12 4.72
CA LEU A 130 -7.70 -3.15 6.00
C LEU A 130 -9.16 -2.69 5.89
N LEU A 131 -9.54 -1.96 4.83
CA LEU A 131 -10.93 -1.58 4.60
C LEU A 131 -11.80 -2.81 4.33
N ASP A 132 -11.35 -3.70 3.44
CA ASP A 132 -12.09 -4.92 3.11
C ASP A 132 -12.26 -5.81 4.35
N LYS A 133 -11.21 -5.91 5.19
CA LYS A 133 -11.27 -6.64 6.46
C LYS A 133 -12.23 -5.99 7.46
N ALA A 134 -12.24 -4.66 7.52
CA ALA A 134 -13.17 -3.90 8.35
C ALA A 134 -14.62 -4.09 7.92
N GLU A 135 -14.92 -4.08 6.61
CA GLU A 135 -16.26 -4.36 6.09
C GLU A 135 -16.71 -5.77 6.46
N GLN A 136 -15.85 -6.78 6.27
CA GLN A 136 -16.13 -8.16 6.66
C GLN A 136 -16.35 -8.32 8.17
N GLU A 137 -15.56 -7.62 8.98
CA GLU A 137 -15.73 -7.60 10.44
C GLU A 137 -17.10 -7.06 10.83
N LEU A 138 -17.46 -5.89 10.31
CA LEU A 138 -18.77 -5.28 10.55
C LEU A 138 -19.89 -6.23 10.09
N GLN A 139 -19.79 -6.82 8.90
CA GLN A 139 -20.76 -7.77 8.38
C GLN A 139 -20.91 -8.99 9.31
N ARG A 140 -19.80 -9.53 9.81
CA ARG A 140 -19.81 -10.65 10.77
C ARG A 140 -20.52 -10.30 12.07
N GLN A 141 -20.30 -9.09 12.59
CA GLN A 141 -20.99 -8.63 13.80
C GLN A 141 -22.51 -8.57 13.58
N TYR A 142 -22.95 -8.03 12.45
CA TYR A 142 -24.37 -8.01 12.07
C TYR A 142 -24.96 -9.41 11.87
N PHE A 143 -24.22 -10.33 11.27
CA PHE A 143 -24.64 -11.72 11.09
C PHE A 143 -24.85 -12.44 12.44
N ASN A 144 -23.98 -12.19 13.42
CA ASN A 144 -24.14 -12.72 14.78
C ASN A 144 -25.40 -12.20 15.49
N ARG A 145 -26.00 -11.10 15.01
CA ARG A 145 -27.32 -10.58 15.46
C ARG A 145 -28.49 -11.03 14.58
N GLY A 146 -28.27 -11.94 13.63
CA GLY A 146 -29.30 -12.44 12.71
C GLY A 146 -29.64 -11.48 11.56
N LYS A 147 -28.82 -10.45 11.31
CA LYS A 147 -28.99 -9.50 10.21
C LYS A 147 -28.20 -9.95 8.98
N TYR A 148 -28.73 -10.96 8.28
CA TYR A 148 -28.04 -11.56 7.13
C TYR A 148 -28.14 -10.72 5.85
N ALA A 149 -29.12 -9.82 5.77
CA ALA A 149 -29.36 -8.94 4.63
C ALA A 149 -28.63 -7.60 4.74
N VAL A 150 -27.63 -7.49 5.63
CA VAL A 150 -26.86 -6.26 5.79
C VAL A 150 -25.97 -6.01 4.56
N GLU A 151 -25.98 -4.79 4.05
CA GLU A 151 -25.04 -4.30 3.04
C GLU A 151 -24.22 -3.16 3.64
N ILE A 152 -22.90 -3.22 3.49
CA ILE A 152 -21.97 -2.24 4.02
C ILE A 152 -21.13 -1.73 2.86
N LYS A 153 -21.02 -0.40 2.73
CA LYS A 153 -20.15 0.24 1.73
C LYS A 153 -19.24 1.23 2.41
N SER A 154 -17.94 1.15 2.13
CA SER A 154 -16.98 2.16 2.55
C SER A 154 -16.75 3.22 1.47
N THR A 155 -16.66 4.48 1.90
CA THR A 155 -16.26 5.61 1.08
C THR A 155 -15.07 6.31 1.71
N LEU A 156 -14.05 6.58 0.90
CA LEU A 156 -12.86 7.34 1.30
C LEU A 156 -12.96 8.76 0.79
N THR A 157 -12.97 9.73 1.69
CA THR A 157 -12.97 11.16 1.36
C THR A 157 -11.60 11.76 1.67
N PRO A 158 -10.81 12.17 0.67
CA PRO A 158 -9.54 12.85 0.90
C PRO A 158 -9.73 14.18 1.64
N LEU A 159 -8.79 14.49 2.53
CA LEU A 159 -8.75 15.71 3.32
C LEU A 159 -7.37 16.37 3.22
N GLU A 160 -7.28 17.62 3.65
CA GLU A 160 -6.01 18.34 3.71
C GLU A 160 -4.96 17.64 4.61
N ARG A 161 -3.68 17.91 4.30
CA ARG A 161 -2.50 17.42 5.03
C ARG A 161 -2.33 15.90 4.99
N ASN A 162 -2.56 15.29 3.82
CA ASN A 162 -2.50 13.85 3.55
C ASN A 162 -3.34 13.03 4.54
N ARG A 163 -4.62 13.39 4.65
CA ARG A 163 -5.57 12.73 5.53
C ARG A 163 -6.75 12.21 4.75
N VAL A 164 -7.49 11.28 5.35
CA VAL A 164 -8.69 10.69 4.76
C VAL A 164 -9.74 10.48 5.83
N ALA A 165 -10.98 10.82 5.52
CA ALA A 165 -12.15 10.38 6.29
C ALA A 165 -12.67 9.08 5.69
N VAL A 166 -12.95 8.11 6.56
CA VAL A 166 -13.56 6.84 6.18
C VAL A 166 -15.02 6.89 6.62
N GLN A 167 -15.94 6.69 5.68
CA GLN A 167 -17.35 6.59 5.96
C GLN A 167 -17.83 5.19 5.62
N PHE A 168 -18.53 4.55 6.55
CA PHE A 168 -19.21 3.27 6.33
C PHE A 168 -20.71 3.52 6.32
N ASP A 169 -21.33 3.25 5.17
CA ASP A 169 -22.77 3.32 5.01
C ASP A 169 -23.35 1.91 5.17
N VAL A 170 -24.19 1.73 6.19
CA VAL A 170 -24.77 0.44 6.57
C VAL A 170 -26.26 0.41 6.23
N VAL A 171 -26.67 -0.59 5.47
CA VAL A 171 -28.07 -0.89 5.19
C VAL A 171 -28.39 -2.22 5.83
N GLU A 172 -29.03 -2.21 7.01
CA GLU A 172 -29.23 -3.43 7.83
C GLU A 172 -30.17 -4.48 7.22
N GLY A 173 -31.01 -4.08 6.26
CA GLY A 173 -32.04 -4.94 5.68
C GLY A 173 -33.13 -5.35 6.69
N ASN A 174 -34.11 -6.13 6.22
CA ASN A 174 -35.12 -6.71 7.11
C ASN A 174 -34.53 -7.89 7.88
N SER A 175 -34.80 -7.98 9.19
CA SER A 175 -34.39 -9.13 10.00
C SER A 175 -34.96 -10.42 9.41
N ALA A 176 -34.13 -11.45 9.25
CA ALA A 176 -34.59 -12.76 8.83
C ALA A 176 -35.52 -13.34 9.89
N LYS A 177 -36.82 -13.47 9.56
CA LYS A 177 -37.72 -14.33 10.34
C LYS A 177 -37.50 -15.76 9.89
N LEU A 178 -36.99 -16.59 10.80
CA LEU A 178 -37.06 -18.04 10.64
C LEU A 178 -38.56 -18.42 10.69
N GLN A 179 -39.06 -19.09 9.65
CA GLN A 179 -40.34 -19.79 9.65
C GLN A 179 -40.12 -21.25 10.05
#